data_AF-A0A945QTY7-F1
#
_entry.id   AF-A0A945QTY7-F1
#
_cell.length_a   1.000
_cell.length_b   1.000
_cell.length_c   1.000
_cell.angle_alpha   90.00
_cell.angle_beta   90.00
_cell.angle_gamma   90.00
#
_symmetry.space_group_name_H-M   'P 1'
#
loop_
_entity.id
_entity.type
_entity.pdbx_description
1 polymer ?
#
loop_
_entity_poly.entity_id
_entity_poly.type
_entity_poly.pdbx_seq_one_letter_code
_entity_poly.pdbx_strand_id
1 'polypeptide(L)'
;MGVEIWDARANQVDARFRQNTGTTYPLLLQGSSTASQYIMGRDRYIVIDHRGIVRYRTPATGRLGTSFDDMAIRSAITTSLDELKMALQAADAQAEADAQAAADAQAAADAQAAADAQAAADAQAAADAQAAADAQAAADAQAEADAQAADTESGGDMTAVLAETAVPGSFALMGNYPNPFNANTEIRLQLAKAGPVVLTIYDVQGRLVRGLWSGLLAAGAHQLSWDGRDEAGRAAATGIFLYRLQSVGQSETRKMLLLR
;
A
#
# COMPACT_ATOMS: atom_id res chain seq x y z
N MET A 1 -34.12 -23.04 -15.49
CA MET A 1 -34.57 -21.98 -16.43
C MET A 1 -33.48 -20.92 -16.46
N GLY A 2 -32.87 -20.66 -17.61
CA GLY A 2 -31.85 -19.62 -17.74
C GLY A 2 -32.48 -18.23 -17.73
N VAL A 3 -31.83 -17.28 -17.06
CA VAL A 3 -32.20 -15.86 -17.07
C VAL A 3 -31.07 -15.12 -17.79
N GLU A 4 -31.38 -14.48 -18.91
CA GLU A 4 -30.42 -13.64 -19.63
C GLU A 4 -30.65 -12.17 -19.30
N ILE A 5 -29.56 -11.44 -19.05
CA ILE A 5 -29.58 -10.00 -18.75
C ILE A 5 -29.49 -9.23 -20.08
N TRP A 6 -30.46 -8.34 -20.31
CA TRP A 6 -30.46 -7.43 -21.44
C TRP A 6 -29.56 -6.22 -21.19
N ASP A 7 -28.63 -5.94 -22.10
CA ASP A 7 -27.85 -4.70 -22.08
C ASP A 7 -28.64 -3.60 -22.81
N ALA A 8 -29.21 -2.69 -22.02
CA ALA A 8 -30.00 -1.57 -22.52
C ALA A 8 -29.17 -0.53 -23.28
N ARG A 9 -27.85 -0.43 -23.03
CA ARG A 9 -26.97 0.52 -23.74
C ARG A 9 -26.62 0.02 -25.12
N ALA A 10 -26.37 -1.28 -25.24
CA ALA A 10 -26.00 -1.92 -26.50
C ALA A 10 -27.20 -2.45 -27.29
N ASN A 11 -28.43 -2.33 -26.76
CA ASN A 11 -29.67 -2.83 -27.35
C ASN A 11 -29.56 -4.31 -27.80
N GLN A 12 -28.88 -5.12 -26.98
CA GLN A 12 -28.64 -6.53 -27.28
C GLN A 12 -28.61 -7.37 -26.00
N VAL A 13 -28.83 -8.67 -26.14
CA VAL A 13 -28.66 -9.64 -25.04
C VAL A 13 -27.17 -9.89 -24.84
N ASP A 14 -26.70 -9.86 -23.57
CA ASP A 14 -25.33 -10.26 -23.25
C ASP A 14 -25.07 -11.71 -23.70
N ALA A 15 -24.24 -11.87 -24.72
CA ALA A 15 -24.03 -13.13 -25.42
C ALA A 15 -23.21 -14.16 -24.61
N ARG A 16 -22.59 -13.76 -23.50
CA ARG A 16 -21.72 -14.64 -22.70
C ARG A 16 -22.49 -15.79 -22.03
N PHE A 17 -23.77 -15.59 -21.72
CA PHE A 17 -24.60 -16.62 -21.05
C PHE A 17 -25.24 -17.64 -22.02
N ARG A 18 -25.33 -17.26 -23.31
CA ARG A 18 -26.03 -18.01 -24.36
C ARG A 18 -25.36 -19.34 -24.70
N GLN A 19 -24.07 -19.49 -24.39
CA GLN A 19 -23.25 -20.61 -24.88
C GLN A 19 -23.44 -21.93 -24.11
N ASN A 20 -24.10 -21.94 -22.94
CA ASN A 20 -24.04 -23.11 -22.04
C ASN A 20 -25.35 -23.91 -21.81
N THR A 21 -26.56 -23.45 -22.17
CA THR A 21 -27.79 -24.11 -21.60
C THR A 21 -29.03 -24.25 -22.51
N GLY A 22 -28.97 -24.00 -23.82
CA GLY A 22 -30.16 -24.10 -24.69
C GLY A 22 -31.09 -22.88 -24.58
N THR A 23 -32.37 -23.02 -24.96
CA THR A 23 -33.29 -21.89 -25.18
C THR A 23 -33.51 -21.02 -23.93
N THR A 24 -33.00 -19.80 -23.97
CA THR A 24 -33.10 -18.80 -22.91
C THR A 24 -34.06 -17.66 -23.29
N TYR A 25 -34.82 -17.16 -22.31
CA TYR A 25 -35.75 -16.05 -22.48
C TYR A 25 -35.15 -14.76 -21.90
N PRO A 26 -35.08 -13.66 -22.67
CA PRO A 26 -34.41 -12.44 -22.23
C PRO A 26 -35.25 -11.75 -21.15
N LEU A 27 -34.64 -11.48 -20.00
CA LEU A 27 -35.22 -10.64 -18.96
C LEU A 27 -34.86 -9.19 -19.30
N LEU A 28 -35.79 -8.47 -19.92
CA LEU A 28 -35.62 -7.04 -20.17
C LEU A 28 -35.80 -6.33 -18.83
N LEU A 29 -34.77 -5.61 -18.33
CA LEU A 29 -34.81 -4.89 -17.05
C LEU A 29 -34.93 -3.36 -17.21
N GLN A 30 -34.77 -2.84 -18.44
CA GLN A 30 -34.87 -1.40 -18.73
C GLN A 30 -35.52 -1.16 -20.10
N GLY A 31 -36.82 -1.43 -20.20
CA GLY A 31 -37.64 -0.98 -21.33
C GLY A 31 -38.72 -0.03 -20.86
N SER A 32 -38.63 1.26 -21.20
CA SER A 32 -39.76 2.19 -21.18
C SER A 32 -40.74 1.91 -22.32
N SER A 33 -40.41 0.99 -23.21
CA SER A 33 -41.18 0.63 -24.39
C SER A 33 -41.85 -0.74 -24.23
N THR A 34 -43.09 -0.84 -24.68
CA THR A 34 -43.95 -2.01 -24.56
C THR A 34 -43.30 -3.27 -25.14
N ALA A 35 -43.55 -4.42 -24.50
CA ALA A 35 -43.06 -5.74 -24.92
C ALA A 35 -43.35 -6.06 -26.41
N SER A 36 -44.34 -5.39 -27.00
CA SER A 36 -44.70 -5.52 -28.42
C SER A 36 -43.63 -5.08 -29.41
N GLN A 37 -42.75 -4.14 -29.02
CA GLN A 37 -41.70 -3.63 -29.91
C GLN A 37 -40.49 -4.58 -30.03
N TYR A 38 -40.41 -5.58 -29.15
CA TYR A 38 -39.31 -6.55 -29.09
C TYR A 38 -39.70 -7.92 -29.67
N ILE A 39 -40.88 -7.99 -30.30
CA ILE A 39 -41.45 -9.20 -30.92
C ILE A 39 -40.82 -9.41 -32.30
N MET A 40 -39.75 -10.18 -32.39
CA MET A 40 -39.46 -10.93 -33.62
C MET A 40 -39.11 -12.38 -33.26
N GLY A 41 -40.06 -13.28 -33.52
CA GLY A 41 -39.80 -14.73 -33.67
C GLY A 41 -39.74 -15.60 -32.41
N ARG A 42 -40.26 -15.19 -31.25
CA ARG A 42 -40.28 -16.04 -30.03
C ARG A 42 -41.69 -16.28 -29.48
N ASP A 43 -42.03 -17.56 -29.25
CA ASP A 43 -43.37 -18.00 -28.81
C ASP A 43 -43.61 -17.96 -27.28
N ARG A 44 -42.53 -17.83 -26.50
CA ARG A 44 -42.55 -17.75 -25.04
C ARG A 44 -41.63 -16.60 -24.62
N TYR A 45 -42.01 -15.81 -23.62
CA TYR A 45 -41.12 -14.81 -23.01
C TYR A 45 -41.70 -14.26 -21.70
N ILE A 46 -40.81 -13.69 -20.87
CA ILE A 46 -41.11 -12.97 -19.63
C ILE A 46 -40.35 -11.65 -19.67
N VAL A 47 -41.04 -10.54 -19.41
CA VAL A 47 -40.50 -9.17 -19.39
C VAL A 47 -40.75 -8.58 -18.01
N ILE A 48 -39.75 -7.97 -17.37
CA ILE A 48 -39.90 -7.28 -16.10
C ILE A 48 -39.60 -5.80 -16.31
N ASP A 49 -40.62 -4.94 -16.33
CA ASP A 49 -40.34 -3.51 -16.53
C ASP A 49 -39.52 -2.91 -15.36
N HIS A 50 -38.96 -1.73 -15.57
CA HIS A 50 -38.18 -0.99 -14.56
C HIS A 50 -38.99 -0.63 -13.30
N ARG A 51 -40.32 -0.84 -13.31
CA ARG A 51 -41.23 -0.68 -12.15
C ARG A 51 -41.58 -2.03 -11.51
N GLY A 52 -40.91 -3.12 -11.90
CA GLY A 52 -41.12 -4.48 -11.41
C GLY A 52 -42.35 -5.19 -11.97
N ILE A 53 -43.02 -4.65 -13.00
CA ILE A 53 -44.22 -5.28 -13.57
C ILE A 53 -43.79 -6.40 -14.52
N VAL A 54 -44.22 -7.62 -14.20
CA VAL A 54 -43.94 -8.82 -15.00
C VAL A 54 -45.02 -9.00 -16.08
N ARG A 55 -44.61 -9.15 -17.34
CA ARG A 55 -45.49 -9.44 -18.48
C ARG A 55 -45.00 -10.70 -19.17
N TYR A 56 -45.92 -11.62 -19.51
CA TYR A 56 -45.56 -12.86 -20.19
C TYR A 56 -46.54 -13.23 -21.28
N ARG A 57 -46.08 -14.05 -22.25
CA ARG A 57 -46.90 -14.63 -23.30
C ARG A 57 -46.68 -16.13 -23.35
N THR A 58 -47.78 -16.88 -23.29
CA THR A 58 -47.78 -18.34 -23.49
C THR A 58 -48.38 -18.68 -24.87
N PRO A 59 -47.87 -19.72 -25.55
CA PRO A 59 -48.35 -20.12 -26.87
C PRO A 59 -49.83 -20.50 -26.87
N ALA A 60 -50.33 -21.04 -25.76
CA ALA A 60 -51.67 -21.60 -25.64
C ALA A 60 -52.80 -20.56 -25.73
N THR A 61 -52.57 -19.31 -25.31
CA THR A 61 -53.62 -18.29 -25.23
C THR A 61 -53.43 -17.15 -26.21
N GLY A 62 -52.22 -16.98 -26.78
CA GLY A 62 -51.87 -15.93 -27.74
C GLY A 62 -51.96 -14.49 -27.19
N ARG A 63 -52.65 -14.29 -26.06
CA ARG A 63 -52.86 -13.03 -25.36
C ARG A 63 -51.66 -12.70 -24.49
N LEU A 64 -51.31 -11.41 -24.44
CA LEU A 64 -50.42 -10.86 -23.43
C LEU A 64 -51.14 -10.98 -22.07
N GLY A 65 -50.64 -11.86 -21.21
CA GLY A 65 -51.08 -11.89 -19.82
C GLY A 65 -50.41 -10.74 -19.07
N THR A 66 -51.21 -9.88 -18.46
CA THR A 66 -50.75 -9.03 -17.36
C THR A 66 -51.12 -9.77 -16.08
N SER A 67 -50.14 -10.23 -15.31
CA SER A 67 -50.38 -10.45 -13.89
C SER A 67 -49.23 -9.83 -13.10
N PHE A 68 -49.40 -9.80 -11.79
CA PHE A 68 -48.45 -9.33 -10.78
C PHE A 68 -48.58 -7.85 -10.41
N ASP A 69 -49.75 -7.53 -9.86
CA ASP A 69 -49.84 -6.67 -8.67
C ASP A 69 -49.67 -7.58 -7.42
N ASP A 70 -48.56 -8.32 -7.36
CA ASP A 70 -48.34 -9.32 -6.31
C ASP A 70 -47.47 -8.71 -5.20
N MET A 71 -48.15 -8.34 -4.12
CA MET A 71 -47.58 -7.78 -2.89
C MET A 71 -46.43 -8.66 -2.35
N ALA A 72 -46.46 -9.98 -2.56
CA ALA A 72 -45.44 -10.88 -2.05
C ALA A 72 -44.07 -10.66 -2.70
N ILE A 73 -44.02 -10.42 -4.02
CA ILE A 73 -42.75 -10.18 -4.73
C ILE A 73 -42.19 -8.80 -4.39
N ARG A 74 -43.04 -7.76 -4.33
CA ARG A 74 -42.62 -6.42 -3.90
C ARG A 74 -42.09 -6.44 -2.47
N SER A 75 -42.77 -7.15 -1.57
CA SER A 75 -42.31 -7.32 -0.19
C SER A 75 -40.95 -8.02 -0.15
N ALA A 76 -40.79 -9.13 -0.88
CA ALA A 76 -39.52 -9.86 -0.91
C ALA A 76 -38.36 -9.00 -1.42
N ILE A 77 -38.55 -8.23 -2.50
CA ILE A 77 -37.52 -7.34 -3.03
C ILE A 77 -37.15 -6.24 -2.02
N THR A 78 -38.15 -5.59 -1.41
CA THR A 78 -37.89 -4.53 -0.41
C THR A 78 -37.16 -5.09 0.81
N THR A 79 -37.60 -6.25 1.34
CA THR A 79 -36.94 -6.92 2.45
C THR A 79 -35.48 -7.26 2.12
N SER A 80 -35.21 -7.88 0.96
CA SER A 80 -33.84 -8.18 0.55
C SER A 80 -32.99 -6.93 0.34
N LEU A 81 -33.60 -5.83 -0.11
CA LEU A 81 -32.88 -4.56 -0.30
C LEU A 81 -32.53 -3.90 1.04
N ASP A 82 -33.41 -4.00 2.04
CA ASP A 82 -33.13 -3.50 3.39
C ASP A 82 -32.11 -4.37 4.13
N GLU A 83 -32.15 -5.68 3.96
CA GLU A 83 -31.11 -6.60 4.45
C GLU A 83 -29.73 -6.25 3.86
N LEU A 84 -29.65 -5.98 2.56
CA LEU A 84 -28.40 -5.58 1.90
C LEU A 84 -27.90 -4.21 2.38
N LYS A 85 -28.79 -3.25 2.60
CA LYS A 85 -28.40 -1.94 3.15
C LYS A 85 -27.90 -2.06 4.58
N MET A 86 -28.55 -2.88 5.41
CA MET A 86 -28.09 -3.14 6.78
C MET A 86 -26.73 -3.84 6.79
N ALA A 87 -26.52 -4.82 5.90
CA ALA A 87 -25.23 -5.48 5.75
C ALA A 87 -24.12 -4.52 5.30
N LEU A 88 -24.42 -3.60 4.38
CA LEU A 88 -23.48 -2.57 3.93
C LEU A 88 -23.12 -1.61 5.07
N GLN A 89 -24.11 -1.11 5.81
CA GLN A 89 -23.88 -0.23 6.95
C GLN A 89 -23.08 -0.91 8.07
N ALA A 90 -23.33 -2.19 8.33
CA ALA A 90 -22.56 -2.95 9.29
C ALA A 90 -21.10 -3.15 8.84
N ALA A 91 -20.86 -3.36 7.54
CA ALA A 91 -19.52 -3.47 6.98
C ALA A 91 -18.74 -2.14 7.07
N ASP A 92 -19.40 -1.02 6.75
CA ASP A 92 -18.79 0.32 6.88
C ASP A 92 -18.44 0.63 8.35
N ALA A 93 -19.35 0.34 9.28
CA ALA A 93 -19.09 0.53 10.72
C ALA A 93 -17.94 -0.36 11.23
N GLN A 94 -17.84 -1.60 10.75
CA GLN A 94 -16.72 -2.48 11.10
C GLN A 94 -15.40 -1.94 10.56
N ALA A 95 -15.38 -1.43 9.32
CA ALA A 95 -14.19 -0.84 8.73
C ALA A 95 -13.72 0.41 9.48
N GLU A 96 -14.65 1.25 9.95
CA GLU A 96 -14.33 2.41 10.80
C GLU A 96 -13.76 1.98 12.16
N ALA A 97 -14.34 0.94 12.79
CA ALA A 97 -13.84 0.40 14.05
C ALA A 97 -12.43 -0.20 13.92
N ASP A 98 -12.18 -0.96 12.84
CA ASP A 98 -10.87 -1.54 12.55
C ASP A 98 -9.82 -0.45 12.29
N ALA A 99 -10.20 0.64 11.60
CA ALA A 99 -9.33 1.78 11.36
C ALA A 99 -8.98 2.52 12.67
N GLN A 100 -9.95 2.70 13.57
CA GLN A 100 -9.71 3.30 14.88
C GLN A 100 -8.78 2.42 15.73
N ALA A 101 -9.00 1.10 15.75
CA ALA A 101 -8.15 0.17 16.48
C ALA A 101 -6.70 0.17 15.95
N ALA A 102 -6.53 0.28 14.63
CA ALA A 102 -5.20 0.41 14.02
C ALA A 102 -4.50 1.73 14.39
N ALA A 103 -5.25 2.84 14.45
CA ALA A 103 -4.73 4.13 14.88
C ALA A 103 -4.30 4.11 16.36
N ASP A 104 -5.11 3.52 17.24
CA ASP A 104 -4.80 3.37 18.66
C ASP A 104 -3.55 2.48 18.87
N ALA A 105 -3.42 1.41 18.09
CA ALA A 105 -2.24 0.55 18.11
C ALA A 105 -0.97 1.27 17.63
N GLN A 106 -1.07 2.10 16.58
CA GLN A 106 0.04 2.92 16.11
C GLN A 106 0.46 3.95 17.17
N ALA A 107 -0.51 4.62 17.81
CA ALA A 107 -0.22 5.57 18.89
C ALA A 107 0.49 4.91 20.08
N ALA A 108 0.11 3.68 20.43
CA ALA A 108 0.79 2.90 21.47
C ALA A 108 2.22 2.52 21.06
N ALA A 109 2.44 2.13 19.80
CA ALA A 109 3.77 1.83 19.28
C ALA A 109 4.68 3.07 19.25
N ASP A 110 4.15 4.23 18.84
CA ASP A 110 4.89 5.50 18.82
C ASP A 110 5.28 5.93 20.24
N ALA A 111 4.38 5.75 21.22
CA ALA A 111 4.66 6.02 22.63
C ALA A 111 5.76 5.09 23.19
N GLN A 112 5.74 3.80 22.84
CA GLN A 112 6.79 2.87 23.23
C GLN A 112 8.14 3.24 22.60
N ALA A 113 8.15 3.59 21.30
CA ALA A 113 9.36 4.01 20.61
C ALA A 113 9.97 5.29 21.23
N ALA A 114 9.12 6.23 21.66
CA ALA A 114 9.57 7.42 22.38
C ALA A 114 10.17 7.08 23.75
N ALA A 115 9.58 6.14 24.49
CA ALA A 115 10.12 5.68 25.77
C ALA A 115 11.47 4.96 25.60
N ASP A 116 11.59 4.10 24.60
CA ASP A 116 12.84 3.39 24.28
C ASP A 116 13.95 4.37 23.85
N ALA A 117 13.60 5.40 23.07
CA ALA A 117 14.53 6.45 22.68
C ALA A 117 15.03 7.27 23.88
N GLN A 118 14.14 7.60 24.83
CA GLN A 118 14.53 8.28 26.07
C GLN A 118 15.47 7.42 26.91
N ALA A 119 15.16 6.12 27.08
CA ALA A 119 16.02 5.19 27.81
C ALA A 119 17.42 5.06 27.16
N ALA A 120 17.49 5.04 25.82
CA ALA A 120 18.76 5.03 25.10
C ALA A 120 19.56 6.34 25.30
N ALA A 121 18.88 7.49 25.32
CA ALA A 121 19.52 8.78 25.58
C ALA A 121 20.09 8.85 27.02
N ASP A 122 19.33 8.38 28.00
CA ASP A 122 19.76 8.33 29.40
C ASP A 122 20.96 7.39 29.58
N ALA A 123 20.98 6.25 28.88
CA ALA A 123 22.11 5.33 28.88
C ALA A 123 23.37 5.92 28.23
N GLN A 124 23.23 6.67 27.13
CA GLN A 124 24.34 7.38 26.50
C GLN A 124 24.91 8.46 27.43
N ALA A 125 24.05 9.23 28.09
CA ALA A 125 24.49 10.25 29.06
C ALA A 125 25.27 9.64 30.23
N ALA A 126 24.86 8.46 30.70
CA ALA A 126 25.60 7.72 31.74
C ALA A 126 26.97 7.22 31.24
N ALA A 127 27.05 6.74 29.99
CA ALA A 127 28.31 6.31 29.38
C ALA A 127 29.28 7.49 29.17
N ASP A 128 28.78 8.64 28.72
CA ASP A 128 29.59 9.85 28.53
C ASP A 128 30.12 10.38 29.88
N ALA A 129 29.32 10.31 30.94
CA ALA A 129 29.74 10.67 32.29
C ALA A 129 30.84 9.75 32.83
N GLN A 130 30.74 8.43 32.56
CA GLN A 130 31.77 7.47 32.93
C GLN A 130 33.07 7.72 32.16
N ALA A 131 32.99 7.97 30.85
CA ALA A 131 34.15 8.29 30.02
C ALA A 131 34.86 9.58 30.49
N ALA A 132 34.10 10.59 30.93
CA ALA A 132 34.67 11.80 31.52
C ALA A 132 35.37 11.54 32.87
N ALA A 133 34.81 10.66 33.71
CA ALA A 133 35.43 10.25 34.97
C ALA A 133 36.74 9.47 34.74
N ASP A 134 36.74 8.54 33.78
CA ASP A 134 37.92 7.75 33.41
C ASP A 134 39.02 8.64 32.81
N ALA A 135 38.65 9.63 32.00
CA ALA A 135 39.58 10.63 31.47
C ALA A 135 40.20 11.52 32.55
N GLN A 136 39.42 11.92 33.57
CA GLN A 136 39.93 12.66 34.71
C GLN A 136 40.90 11.81 35.54
N ALA A 137 40.56 10.54 35.80
CA ALA A 137 41.45 9.62 36.51
C ALA A 137 42.77 9.39 35.75
N ALA A 138 42.73 9.33 34.41
CA ALA A 138 43.92 9.25 33.58
C ALA A 138 44.76 10.54 33.62
N ALA A 139 44.13 11.71 33.65
CA ALA A 139 44.82 13.00 33.77
C ALA A 139 45.50 13.16 35.14
N ASP A 140 44.83 12.73 36.21
CA ASP A 140 45.38 12.75 37.57
C ASP A 140 46.57 11.78 37.69
N ALA A 141 46.49 10.60 37.07
CA ALA A 141 47.60 9.64 37.01
C ALA A 141 48.80 10.16 36.17
N GLN A 142 48.55 10.92 35.11
CA GLN A 142 49.60 11.57 34.32
C GLN A 142 50.28 12.69 35.12
N ALA A 143 49.52 13.44 35.93
CA ALA A 143 50.07 14.48 36.81
C ALA A 143 50.96 13.89 37.93
N GLU A 144 50.66 12.68 38.41
CA GLU A 144 51.53 11.95 39.35
C GLU A 144 52.79 11.35 38.65
N ALA A 145 52.69 10.96 37.38
CA ALA A 145 53.84 10.49 36.59
C ALA A 145 54.82 11.62 36.22
N ASP A 146 54.30 12.81 35.90
CA ASP A 146 55.13 13.98 35.55
C ASP A 146 55.89 14.55 36.77
N ALA A 147 55.46 14.24 38.00
CA ALA A 147 56.19 14.60 39.23
C ALA A 147 57.45 13.73 39.48
N GLN A 148 57.61 12.61 38.76
CA GLN A 148 58.78 11.72 38.87
C GLN A 148 59.75 11.78 37.68
N ALA A 149 59.50 12.62 36.67
CA ALA A 149 60.30 12.73 35.46
C ALA A 149 61.15 14.02 35.37
N ALA A 150 61.60 14.56 36.50
CA ALA A 150 62.59 15.64 36.54
C ALA A 150 64.03 15.10 36.50
N ASP A 151 64.39 14.40 35.42
CA ASP A 151 65.75 14.23 34.91
C ASP A 151 65.69 13.26 33.72
N THR A 152 65.70 13.77 32.50
CA THR A 152 66.36 13.21 31.29
C THR A 152 65.89 13.96 30.04
N GLU A 153 66.84 14.16 29.13
CA GLU A 153 66.91 15.12 28.03
C GLU A 153 66.02 14.85 26.80
N SER A 154 65.74 15.94 26.07
CA SER A 154 65.89 16.16 24.61
C SER A 154 65.53 15.06 23.59
N GLY A 155 64.63 15.43 22.66
CA GLY A 155 64.36 14.76 21.38
C GLY A 155 62.86 14.44 21.27
N GLY A 156 62.06 15.06 20.41
CA GLY A 156 62.24 15.18 18.98
C GLY A 156 61.24 14.23 18.29
N ASP A 157 60.31 14.81 17.53
CA ASP A 157 59.34 14.19 16.62
C ASP A 157 58.00 13.64 17.18
N MET A 158 57.00 14.53 17.20
CA MET A 158 55.60 14.16 17.05
C MET A 158 55.30 13.87 15.56
N THR A 159 55.07 12.60 15.22
CA THR A 159 54.34 12.25 13.99
C THR A 159 52.86 12.12 14.33
N ALA A 160 52.10 13.17 14.04
CA ALA A 160 50.64 13.15 14.12
C ALA A 160 50.06 12.32 12.96
N VAL A 161 49.16 11.39 13.32
CA VAL A 161 48.39 10.57 12.38
C VAL A 161 47.35 11.46 11.71
N LEU A 162 47.50 11.73 10.41
CA LEU A 162 46.43 12.30 9.59
C LEU A 162 45.52 11.16 9.14
N ALA A 163 44.52 10.86 9.97
CA ALA A 163 43.35 10.11 9.52
C ALA A 163 42.64 10.96 8.46
N GLU A 164 42.66 10.49 7.23
CA GLU A 164 42.02 11.11 6.08
C GLU A 164 40.51 11.21 6.34
N THR A 165 40.05 12.42 6.65
CA THR A 165 38.65 12.75 6.83
C THR A 165 37.94 12.58 5.50
N ALA A 166 37.28 11.42 5.35
CA ALA A 166 36.32 11.20 4.28
C ALA A 166 35.32 12.36 4.29
N VAL A 167 35.34 13.17 3.22
CA VAL A 167 34.42 14.27 3.01
C VAL A 167 32.99 13.73 3.18
N PRO A 168 32.17 14.25 4.10
CA PRO A 168 30.81 13.75 4.28
C PRO A 168 30.03 14.00 2.98
N GLY A 169 29.79 12.94 2.21
CA GLY A 169 29.02 13.01 0.97
C GLY A 169 27.61 13.50 1.26
N SER A 170 27.03 14.35 0.41
CA SER A 170 25.65 14.83 0.61
C SER A 170 24.64 13.69 0.69
N PHE A 171 23.55 13.88 1.45
CA PHE A 171 22.37 13.01 1.35
C PHE A 171 21.79 13.09 -0.06
N ALA A 172 21.80 11.97 -0.79
CA ALA A 172 21.35 11.92 -2.17
C ALA A 172 20.85 10.54 -2.58
N LEU A 173 19.68 10.50 -3.22
CA LEU A 173 19.09 9.31 -3.80
C LEU A 173 19.42 9.20 -5.29
N MET A 174 20.63 8.78 -5.67
CA MET A 174 21.17 8.98 -7.03
C MET A 174 20.35 8.43 -8.21
N GLY A 175 19.43 7.49 -7.99
CA GLY A 175 18.54 6.96 -9.03
C GLY A 175 18.46 5.44 -8.97
N ASN A 176 17.65 4.88 -9.87
CA ASN A 176 17.60 3.44 -10.08
C ASN A 176 18.21 3.06 -11.44
N TYR A 177 19.04 2.01 -11.49
CA TYR A 177 19.62 1.49 -12.72
C TYR A 177 19.43 -0.05 -12.80
N PRO A 178 18.95 -0.58 -13.93
CA PRO A 178 18.45 0.13 -15.12
C PRO A 178 17.10 0.83 -14.87
N ASN A 179 16.81 1.89 -15.62
CA ASN A 179 15.48 2.51 -15.70
C ASN A 179 15.23 2.89 -17.16
N PRO A 180 14.26 2.28 -17.87
CA PRO A 180 13.30 1.27 -17.40
C PRO A 180 13.95 -0.11 -17.12
N PHE A 181 13.34 -0.93 -16.26
CA PHE A 181 13.83 -2.28 -15.93
C PHE A 181 12.77 -3.37 -16.14
N ASN A 182 13.20 -4.61 -16.41
CA ASN A 182 12.31 -5.74 -16.72
C ASN A 182 12.02 -6.70 -15.55
N ALA A 183 12.91 -6.75 -14.55
CA ALA A 183 12.82 -7.69 -13.45
C ALA A 183 13.55 -7.23 -12.20
N ASN A 184 14.71 -6.59 -12.32
CA ASN A 184 15.48 -6.11 -11.18
C ASN A 184 16.03 -4.70 -11.46
N THR A 185 16.02 -3.84 -10.46
CA THR A 185 16.71 -2.54 -10.49
C THR A 185 17.47 -2.32 -9.20
N GLU A 186 18.64 -1.68 -9.31
CA GLU A 186 19.40 -1.21 -8.16
C GLU A 186 19.08 0.24 -7.88
N ILE A 187 18.72 0.57 -6.65
CA ILE A 187 18.52 1.92 -6.15
C ILE A 187 19.79 2.33 -5.40
N ARG A 188 20.44 3.39 -5.88
CA ARG A 188 21.68 3.92 -5.29
C ARG A 188 21.35 5.11 -4.40
N LEU A 189 21.90 5.10 -3.19
CA LEU A 189 21.75 6.18 -2.22
C LEU A 189 23.09 6.51 -1.56
N GLN A 190 23.24 7.74 -1.12
CA GLN A 190 24.39 8.23 -0.40
C GLN A 190 23.93 8.94 0.88
N LEU A 191 24.60 8.63 1.98
CA LEU A 191 24.32 9.18 3.30
C LEU A 191 25.50 10.00 3.78
N ALA A 192 25.24 11.22 4.24
CA ALA A 192 26.24 12.11 4.83
C ALA A 192 26.70 11.67 6.21
N LYS A 193 25.79 11.06 6.97
CA LYS A 193 26.01 10.59 8.32
C LYS A 193 25.34 9.23 8.48
N ALA A 194 25.90 8.40 9.34
CA ALA A 194 25.24 7.17 9.74
C ALA A 194 23.93 7.50 10.47
N GLY A 195 22.88 6.70 10.25
CA GLY A 195 21.60 6.95 10.88
C GLY A 195 20.48 6.04 10.40
N PRO A 196 19.27 6.20 10.98
CA PRO A 196 18.10 5.44 10.59
C PRO A 196 17.64 5.88 9.19
N VAL A 197 17.40 4.87 8.34
CA VAL A 197 16.98 5.06 6.96
C VAL A 197 15.81 4.13 6.67
N VAL A 198 14.80 4.68 5.99
CA VAL A 198 13.67 3.93 5.46
C VAL A 198 13.59 4.15 3.96
N LEU A 199 13.60 3.07 3.18
CA LEU A 199 13.39 3.10 1.73
C LEU A 199 12.13 2.32 1.38
N THR A 200 11.15 3.01 0.80
CA THR A 200 9.83 2.44 0.53
C THR A 200 9.38 2.72 -0.89
N ILE A 201 8.73 1.74 -1.53
CA ILE A 201 8.17 1.83 -2.87
C ILE A 201 6.65 1.98 -2.80
N TYR A 202 6.13 2.87 -3.63
CA TYR A 202 4.72 3.20 -3.79
C TYR A 202 4.29 3.10 -5.25
N ASP A 203 3.00 2.86 -5.48
CA ASP A 203 2.40 3.05 -6.80
C ASP A 203 2.03 4.52 -7.05
N VAL A 204 1.53 4.84 -8.25
CA VAL A 204 1.11 6.21 -8.61
C VAL A 204 -0.10 6.72 -7.81
N GLN A 205 -0.85 5.83 -7.17
CA GLN A 205 -1.93 6.19 -6.25
C GLN A 205 -1.41 6.44 -4.83
N GLY A 206 -0.11 6.28 -4.58
CA GLY A 206 0.51 6.43 -3.26
C GLY A 206 0.32 5.22 -2.35
N ARG A 207 -0.20 4.10 -2.87
CA ARG A 207 -0.33 2.86 -2.08
C ARG A 207 1.03 2.22 -1.91
N LEU A 208 1.29 1.70 -0.70
CA LEU A 208 2.49 0.96 -0.38
C LEU A 208 2.59 -0.29 -1.26
N VAL A 209 3.71 -0.44 -1.96
CA VAL A 209 4.02 -1.64 -2.75
C VAL A 209 4.98 -2.54 -1.99
N ARG A 210 6.06 -1.96 -1.46
CA ARG A 210 7.09 -2.71 -0.71
C ARG A 210 8.01 -1.80 0.10
N GLY A 211 8.27 -2.14 1.37
CA GLY A 211 9.45 -1.66 2.10
C GLY A 211 10.73 -2.39 1.65
N LEU A 212 11.71 -1.66 1.13
CA LEU A 212 13.00 -2.25 0.71
C LEU A 212 14.03 -2.30 1.84
N TRP A 213 14.02 -1.29 2.70
CA TRP A 213 14.94 -1.20 3.82
C TRP A 213 14.33 -0.39 4.96
N SER A 214 14.56 -0.83 6.19
CA SER A 214 14.25 -0.10 7.41
C SER A 214 15.32 -0.44 8.45
N GLY A 215 16.14 0.52 8.83
CA GLY A 215 17.19 0.30 9.83
C GLY A 215 18.34 1.31 9.74
N LEU A 216 19.38 1.06 10.52
CA LEU A 216 20.59 1.89 10.54
C LEU A 216 21.48 1.58 9.34
N LEU A 217 21.95 2.63 8.65
CA LEU A 217 22.99 2.54 7.63
C LEU A 217 24.16 3.43 8.02
N ALA A 218 25.38 2.98 7.72
CA ALA A 218 26.59 3.77 7.91
C ALA A 218 26.62 4.96 6.93
N ALA A 219 27.44 5.98 7.23
CA ALA A 219 27.73 7.04 6.26
C ALA A 219 28.39 6.44 5.01
N GLY A 220 28.08 6.97 3.82
CA GLY A 220 28.63 6.49 2.55
C GLY A 220 27.58 6.05 1.54
N ALA A 221 28.04 5.35 0.50
CA ALA A 221 27.21 4.90 -0.61
C ALA A 221 26.64 3.50 -0.34
N HIS A 222 25.36 3.32 -0.64
CA HIS A 222 24.63 2.05 -0.49
C HIS A 222 23.84 1.72 -1.76
N GLN A 223 23.60 0.42 -1.95
CA GLN A 223 22.86 -0.10 -3.10
C GLN A 223 21.80 -1.08 -2.59
N LEU A 224 20.55 -0.84 -2.96
CA LEU A 224 19.42 -1.67 -2.56
C LEU A 224 18.69 -2.18 -3.82
N SER A 225 18.40 -3.47 -3.88
CA SER A 225 17.82 -4.10 -5.07
C SER A 225 16.31 -4.27 -4.92
N TRP A 226 15.57 -3.99 -6.00
CA TRP A 226 14.15 -4.33 -6.09
C TRP A 226 13.87 -5.23 -7.29
N ASP A 227 13.20 -6.34 -7.03
CA ASP A 227 12.82 -7.40 -7.97
C ASP A 227 11.45 -7.17 -8.66
N GLY A 228 10.87 -5.98 -8.49
CA GLY A 228 9.55 -5.67 -9.03
C GLY A 228 8.42 -6.46 -8.37
N ARG A 229 8.57 -6.95 -7.14
CA ARG A 229 7.50 -7.65 -6.38
C ARG A 229 6.97 -6.79 -5.23
N ASP A 230 5.72 -7.04 -4.86
CA ASP A 230 5.07 -6.47 -3.67
C ASP A 230 5.48 -7.19 -2.38
N GLU A 231 4.97 -6.74 -1.23
CA GLU A 231 5.23 -7.38 0.08
C GLU A 231 4.75 -8.83 0.17
N ALA A 232 3.72 -9.20 -0.60
CA ALA A 232 3.22 -10.57 -0.67
C ALA A 232 4.04 -11.45 -1.64
N GLY A 233 5.12 -10.93 -2.22
CA GLY A 233 5.96 -11.63 -3.19
C GLY A 233 5.33 -11.76 -4.58
N ARG A 234 4.19 -11.11 -4.83
CA ARG A 234 3.50 -11.12 -6.13
C ARG A 234 4.19 -10.13 -7.06
N ALA A 235 4.21 -10.44 -8.35
CA ALA A 235 4.78 -9.54 -9.34
C ALA A 235 3.95 -8.25 -9.43
N ALA A 236 4.60 -7.09 -9.29
CA ALA A 236 3.98 -5.80 -9.56
C ALA A 236 3.74 -5.66 -11.08
N ALA A 237 2.63 -5.00 -11.43
CA ALA A 237 2.25 -4.75 -12.82
C ALA A 237 3.21 -3.75 -13.50
N THR A 238 3.30 -3.83 -14.82
CA THR A 238 3.99 -2.83 -15.66
C THR A 238 3.41 -1.44 -15.37
N GLY A 239 4.28 -0.48 -15.03
CA GLY A 239 3.83 0.84 -14.60
C GLY A 239 4.90 1.71 -13.97
N ILE A 240 4.49 2.93 -13.63
CA ILE A 240 5.31 3.90 -12.90
C ILE A 240 5.20 3.60 -11.41
N PHE A 241 6.35 3.64 -10.73
CA PHE A 241 6.44 3.51 -9.29
C PHE A 241 7.23 4.68 -8.73
N LEU A 242 6.94 5.04 -7.48
CA LEU A 242 7.68 6.04 -6.73
C LEU A 242 8.44 5.34 -5.62
N TYR A 243 9.67 5.74 -5.36
CA TYR A 243 10.42 5.28 -4.20
C TYR A 243 10.89 6.46 -3.38
N ARG A 244 10.72 6.35 -2.06
CA ARG A 244 10.98 7.41 -1.09
C ARG A 244 12.04 6.96 -0.11
N LEU A 245 13.12 7.72 -0.03
CA LEU A 245 14.17 7.59 0.96
C LEU A 245 13.89 8.58 2.09
N GLN A 246 13.85 8.11 3.33
CA GLN A 246 13.65 8.94 4.53
C GLN A 246 14.82 8.71 5.49
N SER A 247 15.34 9.80 6.05
CA SER A 247 16.34 9.85 7.11
C SER A 247 15.99 11.00 8.07
N VAL A 248 16.74 11.15 9.16
CA VAL A 248 16.49 12.17 10.19
C VAL A 248 16.45 13.57 9.56
N GLY A 249 15.26 14.17 9.50
CA GLY A 249 15.04 15.51 8.96
C GLY A 249 15.16 15.64 7.43
N GLN A 250 15.35 14.53 6.70
CA GLN A 250 15.53 14.55 5.24
C GLN A 250 14.67 13.48 4.55
N SER A 251 14.06 13.85 3.42
CA SER A 251 13.30 12.91 2.59
C SER A 251 13.51 13.25 1.13
N GLU A 252 13.69 12.23 0.30
CA GLU A 252 13.83 12.37 -1.15
C GLU A 252 13.01 11.31 -1.88
N THR A 253 12.28 11.72 -2.92
CA THR A 253 11.41 10.83 -3.69
C THR A 253 11.82 10.85 -5.15
N ARG A 254 11.89 9.67 -5.78
CA ARG A 254 12.14 9.52 -7.22
C ARG A 254 11.16 8.55 -7.85
N LYS A 255 11.08 8.58 -9.18
CA LYS A 255 10.20 7.72 -10.00
C LYS A 255 11.01 6.68 -10.77
N MET A 256 10.41 5.51 -10.98
CA MET A 256 10.97 4.43 -11.79
C MET A 256 9.88 3.81 -12.68
N LEU A 257 10.29 3.25 -13.82
CA LEU A 257 9.40 2.54 -14.75
C LEU A 257 9.74 1.05 -14.77
N LEU A 258 8.77 0.23 -14.39
CA LEU A 258 8.84 -1.23 -14.51
C LEU A 258 8.16 -1.64 -15.82
N LEU A 259 8.86 -2.45 -16.61
CA LEU A 259 8.35 -3.11 -17.82
C LEU A 259 8.28 -4.62 -17.58
N ARG A 260 7.19 -5.26 -17.97
CA ARG A 260 7.05 -6.73 -18.01
C ARG A 260 6.21 -7.12 -19.22
#